data_AF-A0A5C5VZ75-F1
#
_entry.id   AF-A0A5C5VZ75-F1
#
_cell.length_a   1.000
_cell.length_b   1.000
_cell.length_c   1.000
_cell.angle_alpha   90.00
_cell.angle_beta   90.00
_cell.angle_gamma   90.00
#
_symmetry.space_group_name_H-M   'P 1'
#
loop_
_entity.id
_entity.type
_entity.pdbx_description
1 polymer ?
#
loop_
_entity_poly.entity_id
_entity_poly.type
_entity_poly.pdbx_seq_one_letter_code
_entity_poly.pdbx_strand_id
1 'polypeptide(L)'
;MDPIQPSSEWETKRWYPTSTVLGDGKVLVLDGACECVGCTDDTVCNDDTTPPDDQWPLDRYPFCHGNPRIPVLFNPNPSTWSPPAFAWTPFYDAHYCNGGAPEPCPVGPLGPAWFENWSPPSPCPPTATNGFDLAYYPWSCVLSDGRLYVPSSLYGDPNAIQGRRLHPKLGTWSAAPTPPVVGGSAVLFGRDKILIAGGPNKDMPCAENCGIHTPTVPPDNRVYLLENATSDTAQWVQKASMLNRRWHFYLTALPSGHVLAAGGTNASVSPPTGLQDCSVPAEDVHPDCYAPSGVLQAELYDPAADTWTAMASMCTPRQYHSVIQLLPSGAVFAAGGQLCAAGGQTSYLHNQQWTYQIYKPPYFFQGPRPAIETVPGEVWYDNTFDVTLPANGSFAATAITTVRLIRPGSVTHSLNFDQRMLELSFSRVGSHTLRIAAPANGNEAPPGYYMLFICAGTNGTLPSEAKFVRLVSSTSP
;
A
#
# COMPACT_ATOMS: atom_id res chain seq x y z
N MET A 1 30.11 1.06 -15.36
CA MET A 1 29.59 0.58 -14.07
C MET A 1 29.01 -0.80 -14.30
N ASP A 2 29.58 -1.79 -13.63
CA ASP A 2 29.28 -3.21 -13.81
C ASP A 2 27.87 -3.53 -13.29
N PRO A 3 26.94 -4.05 -14.13
CA PRO A 3 25.60 -4.43 -13.70
C PRO A 3 25.58 -5.63 -12.74
N ILE A 4 26.73 -6.25 -12.45
CA ILE A 4 26.85 -7.42 -11.57
C ILE A 4 27.10 -7.01 -10.11
N GLN A 5 27.46 -5.76 -9.82
CA GLN A 5 27.51 -5.26 -8.45
C GLN A 5 27.12 -3.78 -8.39
N PRO A 6 26.04 -3.38 -7.68
CA PRO A 6 25.96 -2.01 -7.19
C PRO A 6 27.21 -1.81 -6.31
N SER A 7 28.19 -1.06 -6.81
CA SER A 7 29.53 -1.00 -6.23
C SER A 7 29.59 -0.34 -4.86
N SER A 8 28.44 0.06 -4.30
CA SER A 8 28.31 0.24 -2.86
C SER A 8 26.88 0.07 -2.39
N GLU A 9 26.72 -0.48 -1.18
CA GLU A 9 25.46 -0.55 -0.43
C GLU A 9 24.79 0.84 -0.26
N TRP A 10 25.50 1.92 -0.59
CA TRP A 10 25.02 3.29 -0.49
C TRP A 10 24.02 3.64 -1.57
N GLU A 11 24.07 3.11 -2.80
CA GLU A 11 23.21 3.53 -3.94
C GLU A 11 21.76 2.99 -3.89
N THR A 12 21.44 2.13 -2.92
CA THR A 12 20.13 1.45 -2.81
C THR A 12 19.40 1.71 -1.48
N LYS A 13 19.98 2.48 -0.55
CA LYS A 13 19.35 2.83 0.73
C LYS A 13 18.10 3.67 0.48
N ARG A 14 16.98 3.25 1.06
CA ARG A 14 15.69 3.91 0.96
C ARG A 14 15.02 3.92 2.33
N TRP A 15 14.43 5.05 2.66
CA TRP A 15 13.48 5.17 3.77
C TRP A 15 12.10 5.45 3.20
N TYR A 16 11.08 4.83 3.76
CA TYR A 16 9.68 4.97 3.32
C TYR A 16 9.42 4.71 1.82
N PRO A 17 10.07 3.72 1.18
CA PRO A 17 9.73 3.36 -0.20
C PRO A 17 8.41 2.58 -0.26
N THR A 18 7.88 2.41 -1.46
CA THR A 18 6.88 1.38 -1.73
C THR A 18 7.48 0.26 -2.56
N SER A 19 7.25 -0.99 -2.15
CA SER A 19 7.55 -2.17 -2.95
C SER A 19 6.28 -2.79 -3.51
N THR A 20 6.33 -3.29 -4.75
CA THR A 20 5.18 -3.92 -5.41
C THR A 20 5.62 -5.12 -6.23
N VAL A 21 4.97 -6.26 -5.98
CA VAL A 21 5.18 -7.48 -6.76
C VAL A 21 4.48 -7.35 -8.11
N LEU A 22 5.25 -7.48 -9.19
CA LEU A 22 4.80 -7.45 -10.57
C LEU A 22 4.24 -8.80 -11.03
N GLY A 23 3.53 -8.81 -12.17
CA GLY A 23 2.93 -10.03 -12.70
C GLY A 23 3.92 -11.09 -13.17
N ASP A 24 5.18 -10.74 -13.42
CA ASP A 24 6.27 -11.69 -13.69
C ASP A 24 6.99 -12.17 -12.41
N GLY A 25 6.52 -11.76 -11.23
CA GLY A 25 7.08 -12.15 -9.94
C GLY A 25 8.25 -11.27 -9.47
N LYS A 26 8.74 -10.34 -10.28
CA LYS A 26 9.73 -9.36 -9.84
C LYS A 26 9.12 -8.36 -8.88
N VAL A 27 9.96 -7.69 -8.10
CA VAL A 27 9.52 -6.65 -7.16
C VAL A 27 10.08 -5.32 -7.64
N LEU A 28 9.19 -4.38 -7.95
CA LEU A 28 9.57 -3.00 -8.20
C LEU A 28 9.53 -2.22 -6.90
N VAL A 29 10.59 -1.47 -6.60
CA VAL A 29 10.65 -0.56 -5.46
C VAL A 29 10.67 0.86 -6.00
N LEU A 30 9.66 1.64 -5.64
CA LEU A 30 9.49 3.04 -6.01
C LEU A 30 9.82 3.96 -4.83
N ASP A 31 10.52 5.04 -5.17
CA ASP A 31 10.77 6.20 -4.32
C ASP A 31 11.47 5.90 -2.97
N GLY A 32 11.40 6.85 -2.04
CA GLY A 32 12.01 6.87 -0.72
C GLY A 32 12.49 8.28 -0.32
N ALA A 33 12.62 8.54 0.98
CA ALA A 33 13.13 9.80 1.52
C ALA A 33 14.45 10.20 0.86
N CYS A 34 14.52 11.45 0.39
CA CYS A 34 15.74 12.05 -0.18
C CYS A 34 16.34 13.14 0.70
N GLU A 35 15.59 13.59 1.70
CA GLU A 35 15.96 14.66 2.61
C GLU A 35 16.35 14.11 3.97
N CYS A 36 17.40 14.69 4.56
CA CYS A 36 17.67 14.55 5.98
C CYS A 36 16.48 15.18 6.72
N VAL A 37 15.72 14.39 7.47
CA VAL A 37 14.76 14.95 8.42
C VAL A 37 15.56 15.79 9.44
N GLY A 38 15.51 17.12 9.31
CA GLY A 38 16.17 18.08 10.23
C GLY A 38 17.34 18.91 9.67
N CYS A 39 17.70 18.81 8.39
CA CYS A 39 18.66 19.75 7.79
C CYS A 39 17.93 20.74 6.88
N THR A 40 17.81 21.99 7.33
CA THR A 40 17.53 23.10 6.43
C THR A 40 18.63 23.17 5.37
N ASP A 41 18.25 23.50 4.13
CA ASP A 41 19.08 23.63 2.90
C ASP A 41 20.39 24.43 3.02
N ASP A 42 20.70 25.05 4.17
CA ASP A 42 21.87 25.91 4.37
C ASP A 42 23.07 25.21 5.04
N THR A 43 22.94 23.98 5.54
CA THR A 43 24.08 23.23 6.09
C THR A 43 24.43 22.03 5.22
N VAL A 44 25.38 22.30 4.33
CA VAL A 44 26.12 21.36 3.49
C VAL A 44 26.55 20.11 4.28
N CYS A 45 25.83 19.00 4.16
CA CYS A 45 26.29 17.65 4.58
C CYS A 45 27.31 17.09 3.56
N ASN A 46 28.34 17.86 3.24
CA ASN A 46 29.38 17.50 2.25
C ASN A 46 30.77 17.48 2.90
N ASP A 47 30.81 17.06 4.15
CA ASP A 47 32.00 16.92 4.96
C ASP A 47 32.46 15.45 4.88
N ASP A 48 33.51 15.22 4.10
CA ASP A 48 34.26 13.96 3.94
C ASP A 48 35.18 13.68 5.15
N THR A 49 34.90 14.29 6.31
CA THR A 49 35.67 14.19 7.56
C THR A 49 34.86 13.65 8.75
N THR A 50 33.69 13.06 8.48
CA THR A 50 32.90 12.40 9.53
C THR A 50 33.68 11.26 10.21
N PRO A 51 33.69 11.16 11.56
CA PRO A 51 34.36 10.07 12.25
C PRO A 51 33.66 8.73 11.97
N PRO A 52 34.36 7.59 12.08
CA PRO A 52 33.73 6.29 11.98
C PRO A 52 32.59 6.10 13.01
N ASP A 53 31.65 5.23 12.67
CA ASP A 53 30.35 4.96 13.31
C ASP A 53 30.38 4.66 14.84
N ASP A 54 31.55 4.54 15.44
CA ASP A 54 31.77 4.13 16.82
C ASP A 54 31.76 5.29 17.85
N GLN A 55 31.52 6.54 17.43
CA GLN A 55 31.48 7.71 18.32
C GLN A 55 30.11 8.38 18.49
N TRP A 56 29.05 7.86 17.86
CA TRP A 56 27.71 8.40 18.10
C TRP A 56 27.16 7.86 19.43
N PRO A 57 26.78 8.72 20.41
CA PRO A 57 25.95 8.27 21.51
C PRO A 57 24.65 7.71 20.91
N LEU A 58 24.21 6.55 21.41
CA LEU A 58 23.11 5.69 20.93
C LEU A 58 21.72 6.36 20.75
N ASP A 59 21.64 7.69 20.85
CA ASP A 59 20.42 8.48 20.97
C ASP A 59 20.22 9.47 19.81
N ARG A 60 21.03 9.43 18.74
CA ARG A 60 20.82 10.24 17.53
C ARG A 60 20.85 9.37 16.28
N TYR A 61 19.68 9.08 15.72
CA TYR A 61 19.52 8.35 14.46
C TYR A 61 20.01 9.23 13.27
N PRO A 62 21.06 8.84 12.52
CA PRO A 62 21.55 9.66 11.42
C PRO A 62 20.73 9.40 10.14
N PHE A 63 19.79 10.31 9.83
CA PHE A 63 18.88 10.24 8.66
C PHE A 63 19.53 10.62 7.31
N CYS A 64 20.84 10.50 7.14
CA CYS A 64 21.55 11.21 6.08
C CYS A 64 22.08 10.30 4.97
N HIS A 65 21.34 9.98 3.90
CA HIS A 65 22.00 9.55 2.64
C HIS A 65 21.20 9.98 1.40
N GLY A 66 21.70 11.01 0.70
CA GLY A 66 21.14 11.59 -0.53
C GLY A 66 21.19 10.66 -1.73
N ASN A 67 20.25 9.74 -1.80
CA ASN A 67 20.20 8.72 -2.83
C ASN A 67 19.24 9.04 -3.98
N PRO A 68 19.50 8.53 -5.19
CA PRO A 68 18.59 8.72 -6.31
C PRO A 68 17.26 8.00 -6.07
N ARG A 69 16.15 8.73 -6.23
CA ARG A 69 14.77 8.18 -6.33
C ARG A 69 14.56 7.25 -7.55
N ILE A 70 15.63 6.90 -8.28
CA ILE A 70 15.59 5.95 -9.40
C ILE A 70 14.96 4.66 -8.89
N PRO A 71 13.84 4.18 -9.47
CA PRO A 71 13.25 2.92 -9.05
C PRO A 71 14.23 1.75 -9.20
N VAL A 72 14.06 0.68 -8.43
CA VAL A 72 14.90 -0.52 -8.56
C VAL A 72 14.04 -1.76 -8.74
N LEU A 73 14.52 -2.68 -9.58
CA LEU A 73 13.86 -3.94 -9.86
C LEU A 73 14.65 -5.08 -9.20
N PHE A 74 13.95 -5.86 -8.37
CA PHE A 74 14.46 -7.06 -7.73
C PHE A 74 13.90 -8.30 -8.42
N ASN A 75 14.79 -9.23 -8.75
CA ASN A 75 14.44 -10.52 -9.33
C ASN A 75 14.60 -11.65 -8.29
N PRO A 76 13.52 -12.13 -7.65
CA PRO A 76 13.61 -13.21 -6.68
C PRO A 76 13.92 -14.54 -7.36
N ASN A 77 14.74 -15.40 -6.75
CA ASN A 77 14.87 -16.79 -7.21
C ASN A 77 13.59 -17.57 -6.87
N PRO A 78 12.87 -18.08 -7.87
CA PRO A 78 11.56 -18.70 -7.64
C PRO A 78 11.63 -20.07 -6.97
N SER A 79 12.80 -20.73 -6.96
CA SER A 79 12.96 -22.08 -6.37
C SER A 79 13.16 -22.09 -4.86
N THR A 80 13.67 -21.00 -4.28
CA THR A 80 13.98 -20.95 -2.84
C THR A 80 13.35 -19.77 -2.11
N TRP A 81 12.88 -18.73 -2.81
CA TRP A 81 12.66 -17.38 -2.23
C TRP A 81 13.87 -16.91 -1.37
N SER A 82 15.02 -17.55 -1.56
CA SER A 82 16.29 -17.17 -0.97
C SER A 82 17.02 -16.37 -2.04
N PRO A 83 17.59 -15.20 -1.71
CA PRO A 83 18.27 -14.38 -2.70
C PRO A 83 19.52 -15.13 -3.18
N PRO A 84 19.65 -15.52 -4.47
CA PRO A 84 20.96 -15.75 -5.02
C PRO A 84 21.52 -14.34 -5.24
N ALA A 85 22.39 -13.88 -4.34
CA ALA A 85 23.16 -12.64 -4.45
C ALA A 85 22.40 -11.49 -5.14
N PHE A 86 21.59 -10.75 -4.36
CA PHE A 86 20.82 -9.56 -4.75
C PHE A 86 21.23 -8.87 -6.06
N ALA A 87 20.65 -9.29 -7.19
CA ALA A 87 20.73 -8.56 -8.44
C ALA A 87 19.66 -7.46 -8.43
N TRP A 88 19.94 -6.37 -7.71
CA TRP A 88 19.18 -5.13 -7.86
C TRP A 88 19.59 -4.49 -9.17
N THR A 89 18.62 -4.27 -10.06
CA THR A 89 18.85 -3.56 -11.31
C THR A 89 18.25 -2.16 -11.20
N PRO A 90 19.03 -1.09 -11.41
CA PRO A 90 18.47 0.24 -11.59
C PRO A 90 17.40 0.20 -12.68
N PHE A 91 16.24 0.75 -12.37
CA PHE A 91 15.14 0.88 -13.31
C PHE A 91 15.03 2.35 -13.69
N TYR A 92 15.63 2.69 -14.84
CA TYR A 92 15.55 4.05 -15.36
C TYR A 92 14.17 4.28 -15.95
N ASP A 93 13.41 5.16 -15.32
CA ASP A 93 12.14 5.61 -15.84
C ASP A 93 12.28 7.02 -16.43
N ALA A 94 11.30 7.41 -17.24
CA ALA A 94 11.35 8.71 -17.91
C ALA A 94 11.17 9.92 -16.95
N HIS A 95 10.96 9.69 -15.65
CA HIS A 95 10.63 10.73 -14.69
C HIS A 95 11.85 11.59 -14.33
N TYR A 96 13.04 10.99 -14.18
CA TYR A 96 14.27 11.70 -13.83
C TYR A 96 15.05 12.25 -15.04
N CYS A 97 14.40 12.30 -16.20
CA CYS A 97 14.99 12.77 -17.43
C CYS A 97 14.96 14.29 -17.54
N ASN A 98 16.12 14.94 -17.37
CA ASN A 98 16.25 16.37 -17.64
C ASN A 98 16.15 16.63 -19.16
N GLY A 99 15.17 17.43 -19.58
CA GLY A 99 14.94 17.79 -20.99
C GLY A 99 16.07 18.56 -21.67
N GLY A 100 17.11 18.96 -20.93
CA GLY A 100 18.33 19.60 -21.44
C GLY A 100 19.58 18.70 -21.50
N ALA A 101 19.46 17.41 -21.20
CA ALA A 101 20.61 16.51 -21.24
C ALA A 101 21.11 16.31 -22.69
N PRO A 102 22.44 16.32 -22.93
CA PRO A 102 23.01 16.16 -24.28
C PRO A 102 22.83 14.76 -24.88
N GLU A 103 22.48 13.76 -24.05
CA GLU A 103 22.29 12.38 -24.46
C GLU A 103 20.82 11.93 -24.22
N PRO A 104 20.26 11.06 -25.08
CA PRO A 104 18.91 10.54 -24.91
C PRO A 104 18.82 9.73 -23.62
N CYS A 105 17.78 10.00 -22.85
CA CYS A 105 17.59 9.41 -21.54
C CYS A 105 17.41 7.88 -21.62
N PRO A 106 18.10 7.09 -20.79
CA PRO A 106 17.86 5.65 -20.72
C PRO A 106 16.46 5.42 -20.16
N VAL A 107 15.63 4.62 -20.83
CA VAL A 107 14.31 4.24 -20.30
C VAL A 107 14.16 2.73 -20.39
N GLY A 108 13.87 2.09 -19.27
CA GLY A 108 13.65 0.65 -19.15
C GLY A 108 14.73 -0.10 -18.34
N PRO A 109 14.50 -1.40 -18.10
CA PRO A 109 15.26 -2.21 -17.13
C PRO A 109 16.69 -2.61 -17.56
N LEU A 110 17.10 -2.31 -18.79
CA LEU A 110 18.41 -2.73 -19.32
C LEU A 110 19.40 -1.59 -19.55
N GLY A 111 18.95 -0.33 -19.55
CA GLY A 111 19.78 0.81 -19.99
C GLY A 111 20.39 0.62 -21.40
N PRO A 112 20.97 1.66 -22.01
CA PRO A 112 21.82 1.51 -23.19
C PRO A 112 23.20 0.93 -22.83
N ALA A 113 23.83 0.19 -23.75
CA ALA A 113 25.16 -0.40 -23.53
C ALA A 113 26.31 0.61 -23.31
N TRP A 114 26.12 1.89 -23.63
CA TRP A 114 27.10 2.96 -23.43
C TRP A 114 27.02 3.65 -22.05
N PHE A 115 26.09 3.20 -21.20
CA PHE A 115 25.70 3.89 -19.96
C PHE A 115 26.66 3.71 -18.78
N GLU A 116 27.76 2.98 -18.96
CA GLU A 116 28.71 2.67 -17.90
C GLU A 116 29.40 3.90 -17.26
N ASN A 117 29.31 5.09 -17.87
CA ASN A 117 29.97 6.33 -17.45
C ASN A 117 29.01 7.50 -17.20
N TRP A 118 27.69 7.28 -17.14
CA TRP A 118 26.73 8.37 -16.87
C TRP A 118 26.54 8.58 -15.37
N SER A 119 26.94 9.76 -14.88
CA SER A 119 26.59 10.22 -13.54
C SER A 119 25.19 10.86 -13.60
N PRO A 120 24.18 10.35 -12.89
CA PRO A 120 22.91 11.04 -12.78
C PRO A 120 23.13 12.45 -12.24
N PRO A 121 22.39 13.47 -12.72
CA PRO A 121 22.38 14.77 -12.06
C PRO A 121 22.06 14.57 -10.58
N SER A 122 22.65 15.41 -9.71
CA SER A 122 22.43 15.37 -8.25
C SER A 122 20.95 15.08 -7.94
N PRO A 123 20.64 14.10 -7.07
CA PRO A 123 19.29 13.54 -6.94
C PRO A 123 18.33 14.37 -6.08
N CYS A 124 18.81 15.44 -5.44
CA CYS A 124 18.04 16.25 -4.49
C CYS A 124 17.83 17.75 -4.84
N PRO A 125 17.95 18.27 -6.08
CA PRO A 125 17.40 19.59 -6.34
C PRO A 125 15.86 19.49 -6.32
N PRO A 126 15.15 20.59 -6.00
CA PRO A 126 13.68 20.65 -6.03
C PRO A 126 13.23 20.69 -7.50
N THR A 127 13.56 19.66 -8.27
CA THR A 127 13.10 19.55 -9.63
C THR A 127 11.74 18.90 -9.60
N ALA A 128 10.75 19.74 -9.35
CA ALA A 128 9.40 19.65 -9.90
C ALA A 128 9.46 19.63 -11.45
N THR A 129 10.25 18.73 -12.03
CA THR A 129 10.29 18.52 -13.47
C THR A 129 9.04 17.74 -13.83
N ASN A 130 8.01 18.49 -14.23
CA ASN A 130 6.72 18.06 -14.79
C ASN A 130 5.57 17.73 -13.82
N GLY A 131 5.64 18.19 -12.55
CA GLY A 131 4.47 18.17 -11.65
C GLY A 131 3.92 16.78 -11.33
N PHE A 132 4.79 15.77 -11.27
CA PHE A 132 4.46 14.41 -10.82
C PHE A 132 5.43 14.06 -9.68
N ASP A 133 4.95 14.02 -8.44
CA ASP A 133 5.76 13.71 -7.27
C ASP A 133 5.36 12.35 -6.68
N LEU A 134 6.35 11.53 -6.34
CA LEU A 134 6.20 10.18 -5.78
C LEU A 134 6.67 10.07 -4.32
N ALA A 135 6.89 11.21 -3.64
CA ALA A 135 7.48 11.25 -2.30
C ALA A 135 6.75 10.33 -1.29
N TYR A 136 7.51 9.46 -0.62
CA TYR A 136 7.13 8.68 0.59
C TYR A 136 5.88 7.80 0.45
N TYR A 137 6.08 6.49 0.49
CA TYR A 137 5.02 5.50 0.39
C TYR A 137 3.99 5.74 -0.75
N PRO A 138 4.43 5.94 -2.00
CA PRO A 138 3.49 6.05 -3.12
C PRO A 138 2.68 4.77 -3.26
N TRP A 139 1.39 4.82 -2.91
CA TRP A 139 0.53 3.66 -3.05
C TRP A 139 0.46 3.27 -4.52
N SER A 140 0.73 2.00 -4.83
CA SER A 140 0.76 1.54 -6.20
C SER A 140 0.20 0.13 -6.31
N CYS A 141 -0.32 -0.20 -7.49
CA CYS A 141 -0.91 -1.51 -7.73
C CYS A 141 -0.74 -1.98 -9.18
N VAL A 142 -0.50 -3.27 -9.35
CA VAL A 142 -0.45 -3.90 -10.68
C VAL A 142 -1.86 -4.09 -11.21
N LEU A 143 -2.11 -3.53 -12.40
CA LEU A 143 -3.34 -3.68 -13.17
C LEU A 143 -3.30 -4.93 -14.06
N SER A 144 -4.46 -5.36 -14.54
CA SER A 144 -4.58 -6.58 -15.34
C SER A 144 -3.90 -6.53 -16.71
N ASP A 145 -3.56 -5.36 -17.22
CA ASP A 145 -2.73 -5.17 -18.42
C ASP A 145 -1.22 -5.24 -18.15
N GLY A 146 -0.82 -5.42 -16.89
CA GLY A 146 0.57 -5.52 -16.44
C GLY A 146 1.26 -4.17 -16.19
N ARG A 147 0.56 -3.05 -16.35
CA ARG A 147 1.05 -1.74 -15.93
C ARG A 147 0.86 -1.55 -14.44
N LEU A 148 1.70 -0.73 -13.84
CA LEU A 148 1.55 -0.30 -12.45
C LEU A 148 0.82 1.04 -12.42
N TYR A 149 -0.29 1.10 -11.70
CA TYR A 149 -1.01 2.35 -11.47
C TYR A 149 -0.55 2.99 -10.17
N VAL A 150 -0.28 4.30 -10.23
CA VAL A 150 0.08 5.15 -9.10
C VAL A 150 -0.86 6.36 -9.11
N PRO A 151 -1.90 6.39 -8.26
CA PRO A 151 -2.86 7.49 -8.23
C PRO A 151 -2.26 8.78 -7.67
N SER A 152 -1.45 8.66 -6.61
CA SER A 152 -0.76 9.74 -5.89
C SER A 152 0.10 9.13 -4.79
N SER A 153 0.92 9.96 -4.13
CA SER A 153 1.39 9.66 -2.78
C SER A 153 0.49 10.28 -1.71
N LEU A 154 0.39 9.64 -0.54
CA LEU A 154 -0.25 10.20 0.66
C LEU A 154 0.49 11.45 1.17
N TYR A 155 1.79 11.52 0.86
CA TYR A 155 2.79 12.38 1.47
C TYR A 155 3.59 13.20 0.45
N GLY A 156 3.11 13.25 -0.81
CA GLY A 156 3.68 14.05 -1.89
C GLY A 156 3.01 15.41 -2.04
N ASP A 157 3.61 16.31 -2.82
CA ASP A 157 3.05 17.65 -3.07
C ASP A 157 1.60 17.55 -3.59
N PRO A 158 0.60 18.11 -2.87
CA PRO A 158 -0.80 18.05 -3.27
C PRO A 158 -1.08 18.73 -4.61
N ASN A 159 -0.23 19.67 -5.05
CA ASN A 159 -0.32 20.32 -6.36
C ASN A 159 0.31 19.48 -7.48
N ALA A 160 1.09 18.45 -7.14
CA ALA A 160 1.75 17.52 -8.07
C ALA A 160 1.07 16.14 -8.11
N ILE A 161 -0.13 16.00 -7.52
CA ILE A 161 -0.89 14.76 -7.54
C ILE A 161 -1.45 14.54 -8.94
N GLN A 162 -0.84 13.60 -9.65
CA GLN A 162 -1.29 13.18 -10.96
C GLN A 162 -1.28 11.66 -11.04
N GLY A 163 -2.44 11.08 -11.35
CA GLY A 163 -2.55 9.67 -11.65
C GLY A 163 -1.65 9.32 -12.83
N ARG A 164 -0.82 8.29 -12.65
CA ARG A 164 0.09 7.80 -13.69
C ARG A 164 0.06 6.28 -13.77
N ARG A 165 0.41 5.77 -14.94
CA ARG A 165 0.71 4.34 -15.15
C ARG A 165 2.15 4.18 -15.61
N LEU A 166 2.89 3.32 -14.94
CA LEU A 166 4.21 2.89 -15.37
C LEU A 166 4.09 1.59 -16.17
N HIS A 167 4.74 1.54 -17.33
CA HIS A 167 4.94 0.30 -18.07
C HIS A 167 6.25 -0.38 -17.59
N PRO A 168 6.19 -1.41 -16.73
CA PRO A 168 7.39 -1.91 -16.04
C PRO A 168 8.40 -2.60 -16.95
N LYS A 169 8.04 -2.97 -18.19
CA LYS A 169 9.01 -3.48 -19.18
C LYS A 169 9.67 -2.38 -20.01
N LEU A 170 9.02 -1.23 -20.14
CA LEU A 170 9.46 -0.15 -21.03
C LEU A 170 10.04 1.03 -20.27
N GLY A 171 9.78 1.17 -18.96
CA GLY A 171 10.18 2.35 -18.17
C GLY A 171 9.38 3.62 -18.47
N THR A 172 8.35 3.53 -19.30
CA THR A 172 7.57 4.68 -19.76
C THR A 172 6.38 4.95 -18.85
N TRP A 173 6.18 6.21 -18.49
CA TRP A 173 5.00 6.70 -17.79
C TRP A 173 3.95 7.23 -18.76
N SER A 174 2.68 6.94 -18.51
CA SER A 174 1.54 7.54 -19.20
C SER A 174 0.58 8.19 -18.21
N ALA A 175 -0.16 9.21 -18.67
CA ALA A 175 -1.25 9.79 -17.89
C ALA A 175 -2.29 8.73 -17.53
N ALA A 176 -2.93 8.92 -16.37
CA ALA A 176 -4.03 8.09 -15.90
C ALA A 176 -5.01 8.95 -15.08
N PRO A 177 -6.25 8.47 -14.83
CA PRO A 177 -7.25 9.22 -14.09
C PRO A 177 -6.75 9.63 -12.70
N THR A 178 -6.74 10.93 -12.39
CA THR A 178 -6.25 11.42 -11.09
C THR A 178 -7.36 11.37 -10.04
N PRO A 179 -7.12 10.83 -8.82
CA PRO A 179 -8.13 10.78 -7.78
C PRO A 179 -8.56 12.21 -7.36
N PRO A 180 -9.85 12.46 -7.08
CA PRO A 180 -10.30 13.78 -6.61
C PRO A 180 -9.95 14.10 -5.15
N VAL A 181 -9.24 13.17 -4.47
CA VAL A 181 -8.76 13.27 -3.09
C VAL A 181 -7.31 12.86 -3.03
N VAL A 182 -6.56 13.47 -2.11
CA VAL A 182 -5.26 12.94 -1.64
C VAL A 182 -5.62 11.85 -0.66
N GLY A 183 -5.86 10.65 -1.19
CA GLY A 183 -6.48 9.58 -0.42
C GLY A 183 -5.67 9.21 0.81
N GLY A 184 -6.34 8.76 1.87
CA GLY A 184 -5.70 8.24 3.08
C GLY A 184 -5.40 6.76 2.96
N SER A 185 -6.39 5.99 2.52
CA SER A 185 -6.26 4.55 2.33
C SER A 185 -6.95 4.12 1.05
N ALA A 186 -6.43 3.06 0.43
CA ALA A 186 -6.90 2.51 -0.82
C ALA A 186 -6.91 0.99 -0.78
N VAL A 187 -7.82 0.37 -1.53
CA VAL A 187 -7.90 -1.10 -1.64
C VAL A 187 -8.34 -1.53 -3.04
N LEU A 188 -7.74 -2.63 -3.52
CA LEU A 188 -8.20 -3.33 -4.72
C LEU A 188 -9.22 -4.38 -4.30
N PHE A 189 -10.49 -4.16 -4.63
CA PHE A 189 -11.57 -5.04 -4.22
C PHE A 189 -12.31 -5.67 -5.42
N GLY A 190 -11.61 -5.73 -6.55
CA GLY A 190 -11.99 -6.43 -7.78
C GLY A 190 -10.92 -6.23 -8.86
N ARG A 191 -11.08 -6.89 -10.02
CA ARG A 191 -10.19 -6.69 -11.17
C ARG A 191 -10.24 -5.25 -11.64
N ASP A 192 -9.11 -4.54 -11.56
CA ASP A 192 -8.96 -3.13 -11.94
C ASP A 192 -10.00 -2.20 -11.29
N LYS A 193 -10.48 -2.57 -10.09
CA LYS A 193 -11.41 -1.78 -9.27
C LYS A 193 -10.71 -1.29 -8.02
N ILE A 194 -10.61 0.04 -7.89
CA ILE A 194 -9.88 0.70 -6.82
C ILE A 194 -10.83 1.58 -6.04
N LEU A 195 -10.96 1.32 -4.74
CA LEU A 195 -11.61 2.24 -3.81
C LEU A 195 -10.53 3.08 -3.13
N ILE A 196 -10.73 4.40 -3.09
CA ILE A 196 -9.90 5.32 -2.32
C ILE A 196 -10.80 6.15 -1.41
N ALA A 197 -10.36 6.41 -0.19
CA ALA A 197 -11.16 7.16 0.77
C ALA A 197 -10.32 8.01 1.72
N GLY A 198 -10.95 9.07 2.23
CA GLY A 198 -10.41 9.92 3.28
C GLY A 198 -9.07 10.54 2.91
N GLY A 199 -8.21 10.70 3.90
CA GLY A 199 -6.88 11.28 3.75
C GLY A 199 -6.80 12.74 4.19
N PRO A 200 -5.61 13.35 4.05
CA PRO A 200 -5.45 14.78 4.28
C PRO A 200 -6.31 15.55 3.29
N ASN A 201 -6.69 16.78 3.66
CA ASN A 201 -7.45 17.61 2.76
C ASN A 201 -6.55 18.11 1.61
N LYS A 202 -6.98 17.89 0.36
CA LYS A 202 -6.24 18.29 -0.85
C LYS A 202 -5.94 19.78 -0.95
N ASP A 203 -6.73 20.61 -0.28
CA ASP A 203 -6.59 22.07 -0.30
C ASP A 203 -5.57 22.54 0.77
N MET A 204 -4.91 21.61 1.49
CA MET A 204 -3.79 21.90 2.39
C MET A 204 -2.46 21.89 1.63
N PRO A 205 -1.57 22.88 1.83
CA PRO A 205 -0.34 23.03 1.05
C PRO A 205 0.87 22.20 1.54
N CYS A 206 0.68 21.17 2.39
CA CYS A 206 1.82 20.47 3.01
C CYS A 206 1.74 18.95 2.93
N ALA A 207 2.84 18.37 2.47
CA ALA A 207 2.97 16.96 2.12
C ALA A 207 3.48 16.09 3.30
N GLU A 208 4.41 16.57 4.13
CA GLU A 208 4.84 15.86 5.36
C GLU A 208 5.40 16.79 6.44
N ASN A 209 6.00 17.94 6.06
CA ASN A 209 6.83 18.73 6.98
C ASN A 209 6.17 19.95 7.63
N CYS A 210 4.87 20.16 7.43
CA CYS A 210 4.17 21.26 8.06
C CYS A 210 2.98 20.72 8.82
N GLY A 211 3.19 20.54 10.11
CA GLY A 211 2.15 20.23 11.07
C GLY A 211 1.03 21.21 11.22
N ILE A 212 0.76 22.04 10.23
CA ILE A 212 -0.22 23.10 10.35
C ILE A 212 -1.54 22.57 9.81
N HIS A 213 -2.17 21.71 10.61
CA HIS A 213 -3.62 21.63 10.59
C HIS A 213 -4.18 22.92 11.17
N THR A 214 -4.44 23.92 10.34
CA THR A 214 -5.30 25.02 10.78
C THR A 214 -6.67 24.43 11.16
N PRO A 215 -7.33 24.89 12.24
CA PRO A 215 -8.62 24.36 12.70
C PRO A 215 -9.75 24.43 11.66
N THR A 216 -9.51 25.11 10.53
CA THR A 216 -10.45 25.43 9.46
C THR A 216 -10.55 24.36 8.37
N VAL A 217 -9.69 23.33 8.32
CA VAL A 217 -9.67 22.34 7.23
C VAL A 217 -9.53 20.90 7.78
N PRO A 218 -10.62 20.14 7.96
CA PRO A 218 -10.60 18.77 8.52
C PRO A 218 -10.20 17.69 7.49
N PRO A 219 -9.78 16.48 7.95
CA PRO A 219 -9.58 15.32 7.08
C PRO A 219 -10.79 15.01 6.21
N ASP A 220 -10.55 14.31 5.10
CA ASP A 220 -11.63 13.95 4.18
C ASP A 220 -12.42 12.72 4.68
N ASN A 221 -13.66 12.61 4.23
CA ASN A 221 -14.48 11.40 4.37
C ASN A 221 -15.06 10.93 3.03
N ARG A 222 -14.79 11.65 1.94
CA ARG A 222 -15.25 11.29 0.60
C ARG A 222 -14.58 10.00 0.15
N VAL A 223 -15.31 9.25 -0.65
CA VAL A 223 -14.94 7.94 -1.17
C VAL A 223 -15.10 7.98 -2.67
N TYR A 224 -14.12 7.46 -3.40
CA TYR A 224 -14.17 7.38 -4.85
C TYR A 224 -13.82 5.97 -5.31
N LEU A 225 -14.52 5.54 -6.36
CA LEU A 225 -14.31 4.28 -7.04
C LEU A 225 -13.79 4.56 -8.44
N LEU A 226 -12.67 3.93 -8.79
CA LEU A 226 -12.22 3.80 -10.17
C LEU A 226 -12.49 2.37 -10.62
N GLU A 227 -13.36 2.20 -11.61
CA GLU A 227 -13.54 0.93 -12.30
C GLU A 227 -12.79 0.94 -13.63
N ASN A 228 -12.31 -0.23 -14.05
CA ASN A 228 -11.57 -0.40 -15.30
C ASN A 228 -10.33 0.51 -15.37
N ALA A 229 -9.52 0.49 -14.31
CA ALA A 229 -8.34 1.34 -14.16
C ALA A 229 -7.28 1.21 -15.27
N THR A 230 -7.38 0.22 -16.16
CA THR A 230 -6.54 0.09 -17.37
C THR A 230 -6.95 1.04 -18.49
N SER A 231 -8.19 1.53 -18.51
CA SER A 231 -8.71 2.42 -19.56
C SER A 231 -8.30 3.87 -19.35
N ASP A 232 -7.85 4.53 -20.41
CA ASP A 232 -7.57 5.98 -20.41
C ASP A 232 -8.83 6.83 -20.23
N THR A 233 -10.01 6.26 -20.49
CA THR A 233 -11.30 6.96 -20.34
C THR A 233 -11.97 6.68 -18.99
N ALA A 234 -11.39 5.82 -18.13
CA ALA A 234 -11.95 5.53 -16.83
C ALA A 234 -12.06 6.80 -15.98
N GLN A 235 -13.12 6.89 -15.16
CA GLN A 235 -13.40 8.07 -14.35
C GLN A 235 -13.55 7.66 -12.89
N TRP A 236 -13.05 8.52 -12.00
CA TRP A 236 -13.34 8.40 -10.58
C TRP A 236 -14.77 8.80 -10.30
N VAL A 237 -15.55 7.87 -9.78
CA VAL A 237 -16.96 8.09 -9.42
C VAL A 237 -17.06 8.25 -7.91
N GLN A 238 -17.64 9.36 -7.45
CA GLN A 238 -17.89 9.57 -6.03
C GLN A 238 -18.95 8.57 -5.53
N LYS A 239 -18.65 7.93 -4.41
CA LYS A 239 -19.52 6.99 -3.70
C LYS A 239 -20.04 7.63 -2.42
N ALA A 240 -20.87 6.93 -1.66
CA ALA A 240 -21.28 7.41 -0.34
C ALA A 240 -20.04 7.70 0.52
N SER A 241 -20.02 8.88 1.12
CA SER A 241 -18.94 9.27 2.04
C SER A 241 -18.98 8.43 3.31
N MET A 242 -17.81 8.17 3.92
CA MET A 242 -17.72 7.59 5.26
C MET A 242 -18.47 8.48 6.27
N LEU A 243 -19.05 7.85 7.30
CA LEU A 243 -19.71 8.52 8.42
C LEU A 243 -18.72 9.38 9.22
N ASN A 244 -17.45 8.96 9.30
CA ASN A 244 -16.39 9.72 9.93
C ASN A 244 -15.32 10.16 8.92
N ARG A 245 -14.78 11.36 9.16
CA ARG A 245 -13.55 11.84 8.51
C ARG A 245 -12.35 11.08 9.07
N ARG A 246 -11.42 10.70 8.20
CA ARG A 246 -10.29 9.85 8.60
C ARG A 246 -9.02 10.21 7.85
N TRP A 247 -7.95 10.37 8.61
CA TRP A 247 -6.57 10.26 8.17
C TRP A 247 -5.84 9.20 9.01
N HIS A 248 -4.78 8.58 8.52
CA HIS A 248 -4.10 7.43 9.14
C HIS A 248 -4.98 6.22 9.48
N PHE A 249 -5.89 5.88 8.58
CA PHE A 249 -6.80 4.75 8.73
C PHE A 249 -6.55 3.72 7.65
N TYR A 250 -7.25 2.59 7.73
CA TYR A 250 -7.15 1.53 6.74
C TYR A 250 -8.50 1.17 6.14
N LEU A 251 -8.53 1.05 4.82
CA LEU A 251 -9.54 0.28 4.10
C LEU A 251 -9.06 -1.17 4.01
N THR A 252 -9.90 -2.12 4.42
CA THR A 252 -9.63 -3.56 4.33
C THR A 252 -10.75 -4.26 3.58
N ALA A 253 -10.44 -4.86 2.44
CA ALA A 253 -11.39 -5.72 1.73
C ALA A 253 -11.64 -7.00 2.53
N LEU A 254 -12.92 -7.32 2.75
CA LEU A 254 -13.35 -8.49 3.50
C LEU A 254 -13.84 -9.59 2.55
N PRO A 255 -13.72 -10.88 2.94
CA PRO A 255 -14.20 -12.00 2.13
C PRO A 255 -15.73 -12.05 1.98
N SER A 256 -16.47 -11.18 2.66
CA SER A 256 -17.91 -10.96 2.45
C SER A 256 -18.22 -10.03 1.27
N GLY A 257 -17.21 -9.46 0.61
CA GLY A 257 -17.38 -8.47 -0.47
C GLY A 257 -17.50 -7.02 0.02
N HIS A 258 -17.54 -6.82 1.34
CA HIS A 258 -17.57 -5.51 1.97
C HIS A 258 -16.16 -4.93 2.16
N VAL A 259 -16.08 -3.62 2.42
CA VAL A 259 -14.83 -2.96 2.79
C VAL A 259 -14.96 -2.37 4.20
N LEU A 260 -14.03 -2.69 5.09
CA LEU A 260 -13.98 -2.13 6.44
C LEU A 260 -13.08 -0.88 6.45
N ALA A 261 -13.60 0.24 6.93
CA ALA A 261 -12.80 1.39 7.34
C ALA A 261 -12.59 1.36 8.86
N ALA A 262 -11.34 1.38 9.31
CA ALA A 262 -11.02 1.35 10.74
C ALA A 262 -9.80 2.19 11.08
N GLY A 263 -9.80 2.76 12.28
CA GLY A 263 -8.73 3.60 12.81
C GLY A 263 -8.76 5.02 12.26
N GLY A 264 -7.62 5.68 12.39
CA GLY A 264 -7.39 7.05 11.99
C GLY A 264 -7.81 8.11 12.99
N THR A 265 -7.61 9.35 12.55
CA THR A 265 -7.94 10.58 13.25
C THR A 265 -8.95 11.41 12.48
N ASN A 266 -9.85 12.09 13.19
CA ASN A 266 -10.83 13.02 12.63
C ASN A 266 -10.56 14.50 12.96
N ALA A 267 -9.52 14.81 13.75
CA ALA A 267 -9.27 16.17 14.17
C ALA A 267 -8.21 16.86 13.32
N SER A 268 -8.41 18.16 13.13
CA SER A 268 -7.39 19.12 12.73
C SER A 268 -7.00 19.91 13.97
N VAL A 269 -5.88 19.56 14.59
CA VAL A 269 -5.37 20.32 15.74
C VAL A 269 -4.09 21.02 15.30
N SER A 270 -4.06 22.35 15.43
CA SER A 270 -2.81 23.10 15.28
C SER A 270 -1.86 22.76 16.41
N PRO A 271 -0.55 22.64 16.14
CA PRO A 271 0.47 22.54 17.16
C PRO A 271 0.27 23.69 18.15
N PRO A 272 0.46 23.47 19.47
CA PRO A 272 0.57 24.57 20.41
C PRO A 272 1.62 25.54 19.87
N THR A 273 1.24 26.79 19.63
CA THR A 273 2.13 27.85 19.15
C THR A 273 3.37 27.91 20.03
N GLY A 274 4.54 27.53 19.49
CA GLY A 274 5.82 27.54 20.23
C GLY A 274 6.82 26.46 19.82
N LEU A 275 6.39 25.38 19.16
CA LEU A 275 7.29 24.34 18.63
C LEU A 275 7.55 24.58 17.14
N GLN A 276 8.21 25.68 16.85
CA GLN A 276 8.74 26.00 15.52
C GLN A 276 10.26 25.87 15.58
N ASP A 277 10.71 24.80 16.23
CA ASP A 277 12.11 24.47 16.38
C ASP A 277 12.44 23.36 15.39
N CYS A 278 12.99 23.73 14.24
CA CYS A 278 13.45 22.81 13.20
C CYS A 278 14.68 21.99 13.63
N SER A 279 15.20 22.18 14.85
CA SER A 279 16.30 21.39 15.41
C SER A 279 15.86 20.06 16.04
N VAL A 280 14.56 19.81 16.12
CA VAL A 280 13.98 18.56 16.63
C VAL A 280 13.49 17.72 15.43
N PRO A 281 13.86 16.42 15.32
CA PRO A 281 13.40 15.57 14.23
C PRO A 281 11.87 15.60 14.08
N ALA A 282 11.36 15.63 12.84
CA ALA A 282 9.91 15.69 12.57
C ALA A 282 9.13 14.54 13.23
N GLU A 283 9.79 13.41 13.47
CA GLU A 283 9.28 12.30 14.27
C GLU A 283 9.03 12.69 15.74
N ASP A 284 9.98 13.33 16.42
CA ASP A 284 9.91 13.66 17.86
C ASP A 284 8.82 14.69 18.20
N VAL A 285 8.42 15.52 17.23
CA VAL A 285 7.38 16.54 17.38
C VAL A 285 6.23 16.32 16.40
N HIS A 286 6.03 15.07 15.95
CA HIS A 286 5.14 14.82 14.82
C HIS A 286 3.74 15.40 15.07
N PRO A 287 3.33 16.38 14.24
CA PRO A 287 2.04 17.07 14.39
C PRO A 287 0.82 16.16 14.13
N ASP A 288 1.07 14.90 13.75
CA ASP A 288 0.07 13.89 13.42
C ASP A 288 -0.51 13.23 14.67
N CYS A 289 0.14 13.47 15.82
CA CYS A 289 -0.25 12.94 17.11
C CYS A 289 -0.78 14.08 17.98
N TYR A 290 -2.06 14.44 17.92
CA TYR A 290 -2.68 15.28 18.97
C TYR A 290 -3.97 14.63 19.50
N ALA A 291 -4.06 14.50 20.84
CA ALA A 291 -5.11 13.79 21.58
C ALA A 291 -6.47 14.53 21.64
N PRO A 292 -7.63 13.88 21.96
CA PRO A 292 -8.07 12.53 21.61
C PRO A 292 -8.93 12.63 20.33
N SER A 293 -8.27 12.54 19.17
CA SER A 293 -8.90 12.65 17.85
C SER A 293 -9.15 11.30 17.16
N GLY A 294 -8.84 10.21 17.86
CA GLY A 294 -8.92 8.86 17.31
C GLY A 294 -10.35 8.44 16.99
N VAL A 295 -10.57 7.98 15.76
CA VAL A 295 -11.87 7.45 15.33
C VAL A 295 -11.99 6.00 15.77
N LEU A 296 -12.69 5.78 16.89
CA LEU A 296 -12.84 4.44 17.46
C LEU A 296 -13.86 3.58 16.70
N GLN A 297 -14.94 4.19 16.22
CA GLN A 297 -15.99 3.48 15.49
C GLN A 297 -15.41 2.95 14.17
N ALA A 298 -15.53 1.64 13.93
CA ALA A 298 -15.28 1.10 12.59
C ALA A 298 -16.52 1.29 11.72
N GLU A 299 -16.36 1.25 10.40
CA GLU A 299 -17.46 1.40 9.46
C GLU A 299 -17.35 0.36 8.34
N LEU A 300 -18.48 -0.22 7.97
CA LEU A 300 -18.55 -1.24 6.93
C LEU A 300 -19.25 -0.67 5.70
N TYR A 301 -18.51 -0.61 4.60
CA TYR A 301 -19.04 -0.24 3.29
C TYR A 301 -19.63 -1.47 2.60
N ASP A 302 -20.86 -1.35 2.14
CA ASP A 302 -21.50 -2.28 1.21
C ASP A 302 -21.45 -1.67 -0.21
N PRO A 303 -20.59 -2.20 -1.11
CA PRO A 303 -20.50 -1.71 -2.49
C PRO A 303 -21.78 -1.91 -3.31
N ALA A 304 -22.63 -2.89 -2.98
CA ALA A 304 -23.86 -3.17 -3.71
C ALA A 304 -24.96 -2.17 -3.34
N ALA A 305 -25.04 -1.79 -2.07
CA ALA A 305 -25.98 -0.78 -1.60
C ALA A 305 -25.45 0.66 -1.72
N ASP A 306 -24.13 0.82 -1.90
CA ASP A 306 -23.43 2.11 -1.79
C ASP A 306 -23.73 2.82 -0.46
N THR A 307 -23.62 2.09 0.65
CA THR A 307 -23.88 2.64 1.99
C THR A 307 -22.80 2.24 2.98
N TRP A 308 -22.61 3.10 4.00
CA TRP A 308 -21.77 2.84 5.15
C TRP A 308 -22.63 2.53 6.37
N THR A 309 -22.28 1.47 7.08
CA THR A 309 -22.92 1.11 8.35
C THR A 309 -21.91 1.26 9.49
N ALA A 310 -22.30 1.97 10.54
CA ALA A 310 -21.52 2.06 11.77
C ALA A 310 -21.39 0.69 12.45
N MET A 311 -20.16 0.27 12.74
CA MET A 311 -19.84 -0.98 13.42
C MET A 311 -19.43 -0.73 14.88
N ALA A 312 -19.06 -1.81 15.59
CA ALA A 312 -18.51 -1.71 16.94
C ALA A 312 -17.26 -0.82 16.97
N SER A 313 -17.10 -0.08 18.07
CA SER A 313 -15.92 0.75 18.32
C SER A 313 -14.77 -0.08 18.89
N MET A 314 -13.55 0.22 18.45
CA MET A 314 -12.32 -0.26 19.10
C MET A 314 -12.17 0.35 20.49
N CYS A 315 -11.39 -0.31 21.35
CA CYS A 315 -11.14 0.15 22.71
C CYS A 315 -9.95 1.11 22.78
N THR A 316 -9.06 1.02 21.78
CA THR A 316 -7.83 1.77 21.69
C THR A 316 -7.77 2.45 20.32
N PRO A 317 -7.52 3.78 20.26
CA PRO A 317 -7.35 4.47 18.99
C PRO A 317 -6.14 3.93 18.22
N ARG A 318 -6.31 3.80 16.90
CA ARG A 318 -5.30 3.29 15.96
C ARG A 318 -5.01 4.39 14.95
N GLN A 319 -4.02 5.23 15.20
CA GLN A 319 -3.69 6.42 14.39
C GLN A 319 -2.40 6.16 13.58
N TYR A 320 -1.54 7.17 13.42
CA TYR A 320 -0.22 7.04 12.80
C TYR A 320 0.58 5.89 13.42
N HIS A 321 1.33 5.15 12.60
CA HIS A 321 2.04 3.90 12.97
C HIS A 321 1.15 2.77 13.51
N SER A 322 -0.17 2.81 13.30
CA SER A 322 -1.01 1.63 13.50
C SER A 322 -0.97 0.69 12.29
N VAL A 323 -1.42 -0.54 12.47
CA VAL A 323 -1.61 -1.54 11.41
C VAL A 323 -2.99 -2.18 11.55
N ILE A 324 -3.70 -2.35 10.45
CA ILE A 324 -5.00 -3.04 10.41
C ILE A 324 -5.03 -3.99 9.21
N GLN A 325 -5.31 -5.27 9.45
CA GLN A 325 -5.15 -6.31 8.44
C GLN A 325 -6.14 -7.47 8.59
N LEU A 326 -6.60 -8.00 7.45
CA LEU A 326 -7.43 -9.20 7.39
C LEU A 326 -6.63 -10.46 7.80
N LEU A 327 -7.24 -11.30 8.62
CA LEU A 327 -6.72 -12.61 9.03
C LEU A 327 -7.36 -13.76 8.21
N PRO A 328 -6.70 -14.93 8.12
CA PRO A 328 -7.25 -16.12 7.45
C PRO A 328 -8.60 -16.59 8.01
N SER A 329 -8.85 -16.38 9.30
CA SER A 329 -10.14 -16.67 9.94
C SER A 329 -11.30 -15.82 9.40
N GLY A 330 -11.01 -14.76 8.64
CA GLY A 330 -11.93 -13.71 8.25
C GLY A 330 -12.09 -12.61 9.30
N ALA A 331 -11.39 -12.68 10.44
CA ALA A 331 -11.35 -11.58 11.40
C ALA A 331 -10.38 -10.48 10.94
N VAL A 332 -10.40 -9.32 11.58
CA VAL A 332 -9.47 -8.22 11.31
C VAL A 332 -8.62 -7.94 12.53
N PHE A 333 -7.30 -7.97 12.37
CA PHE A 333 -6.32 -7.59 13.38
C PHE A 333 -6.08 -6.08 13.33
N ALA A 334 -5.98 -5.43 14.49
CA ALA A 334 -5.61 -4.03 14.63
C ALA A 334 -4.60 -3.87 15.77
N ALA A 335 -3.46 -3.22 15.52
CA ALA A 335 -2.40 -3.01 16.51
C ALA A 335 -1.63 -1.72 16.24
N GLY A 336 -0.73 -1.37 17.17
CA GLY A 336 0.10 -0.17 17.03
C GLY A 336 -0.70 1.11 17.11
N GLY A 337 -0.05 2.21 16.73
CA GLY A 337 -0.58 3.56 16.88
C GLY A 337 0.29 4.39 17.81
N GLN A 338 0.50 5.65 17.47
CA GLN A 338 1.14 6.64 18.33
C GLN A 338 0.07 7.55 18.94
N LEU A 339 0.11 7.75 20.27
CA LEU A 339 -0.81 8.53 21.08
C LEU A 339 -0.09 9.69 21.76
N CYS A 340 -0.30 10.94 21.37
CA CYS A 340 0.40 12.00 22.08
C CYS A 340 0.10 12.06 23.57
N ALA A 341 1.16 12.28 24.35
CA ALA A 341 1.07 12.44 25.79
C ALA A 341 0.20 13.66 26.11
N ALA A 342 -0.83 13.47 26.95
CA ALA A 342 -1.58 14.57 27.51
C ALA A 342 -0.62 15.42 28.36
N GLY A 343 -0.36 16.67 27.97
CA GLY A 343 0.43 17.63 28.76
C GLY A 343 1.80 18.02 28.22
N GLY A 344 2.12 17.77 26.96
CA GLY A 344 3.32 18.34 26.32
C GLY A 344 4.65 17.75 26.79
N GLN A 345 4.64 16.55 27.38
CA GLN A 345 5.88 15.84 27.72
C GLN A 345 6.36 15.02 26.52
N THR A 346 7.54 15.37 26.01
CA THR A 346 8.18 14.91 24.76
C THR A 346 8.83 13.54 24.83
N SER A 347 8.36 12.62 25.68
CA SER A 347 8.96 11.27 25.73
C SER A 347 8.30 10.31 24.73
N TYR A 348 8.98 10.07 23.61
CA TYR A 348 8.62 9.14 22.52
C TYR A 348 8.34 7.70 22.98
N LEU A 349 8.82 7.32 24.17
CA LEU A 349 8.65 5.98 24.73
C LEU A 349 7.28 5.77 25.40
N HIS A 350 6.54 6.83 25.73
CA HIS A 350 5.28 6.74 26.48
C HIS A 350 4.01 6.87 25.62
N ASN A 351 4.13 7.19 24.32
CA ASN A 351 2.99 7.41 23.42
C ASN A 351 2.63 6.18 22.56
N GLN A 352 3.38 5.09 22.57
CA GLN A 352 3.11 3.96 21.67
C GLN A 352 1.99 3.04 22.17
N GLN A 353 1.11 2.61 21.28
CA GLN A 353 0.04 1.65 21.53
C GLN A 353 0.53 0.21 21.30
N TRP A 354 1.08 -0.38 22.37
CA TRP A 354 1.57 -1.77 22.40
C TRP A 354 0.47 -2.83 22.44
N THR A 355 -0.80 -2.42 22.42
CA THR A 355 -1.94 -3.34 22.46
C THR A 355 -2.34 -3.75 21.05
N TYR A 356 -3.06 -4.87 20.96
CA TYR A 356 -3.77 -5.27 19.74
C TYR A 356 -5.22 -5.63 20.05
N GLN A 357 -6.06 -5.64 19.03
CA GLN A 357 -7.45 -6.07 19.07
C GLN A 357 -7.79 -6.91 17.85
N ILE A 358 -8.71 -7.86 18.01
CA ILE A 358 -9.29 -8.64 16.92
C ILE A 358 -10.76 -8.25 16.76
N TYR A 359 -11.09 -7.66 15.62
CA TYR A 359 -12.45 -7.37 15.22
C TYR A 359 -13.06 -8.57 14.48
N LYS A 360 -14.25 -8.98 14.89
CA LYS A 360 -15.05 -10.01 14.22
C LYS A 360 -16.19 -9.31 13.46
N PRO A 361 -16.16 -9.25 12.12
CA PRO A 361 -17.24 -8.66 11.33
C PRO A 361 -18.59 -9.39 11.51
N PRO A 362 -19.72 -8.78 11.09
CA PRO A 362 -21.06 -9.32 11.35
C PRO A 362 -21.28 -10.78 10.94
N TYR A 363 -20.62 -11.26 9.89
CA TYR A 363 -20.74 -12.65 9.43
C TYR A 363 -20.23 -13.71 10.42
N PHE A 364 -19.51 -13.34 11.49
CA PHE A 364 -19.19 -14.25 12.59
C PHE A 364 -20.39 -14.59 13.46
N PHE A 365 -21.48 -13.81 13.37
CA PHE A 365 -22.64 -13.90 14.26
C PHE A 365 -23.92 -14.33 13.51
N GLN A 366 -23.79 -14.81 12.27
CA GLN A 366 -24.90 -15.24 11.41
C GLN A 366 -25.16 -16.75 11.41
N GLY A 367 -24.50 -17.50 12.32
CA GLY A 367 -24.59 -18.96 12.42
C GLY A 367 -23.36 -19.69 11.86
N PRO A 368 -23.50 -20.99 11.50
CA PRO A 368 -22.42 -21.78 10.93
C PRO A 368 -21.86 -21.14 9.65
N ARG A 369 -20.55 -21.25 9.42
CA ARG A 369 -19.87 -20.77 8.22
C ARG A 369 -19.48 -21.95 7.31
N PRO A 370 -19.38 -21.76 5.98
CA PRO A 370 -18.86 -22.80 5.12
C PRO A 370 -17.42 -23.14 5.49
N ALA A 371 -16.98 -24.36 5.14
CA ALA A 371 -15.64 -24.85 5.46
C ALA A 371 -15.01 -25.47 4.21
N ILE A 372 -13.69 -25.28 4.08
CA ILE A 372 -12.87 -25.92 3.05
C ILE A 372 -12.14 -27.10 3.70
N GLU A 373 -12.37 -28.31 3.18
CA GLU A 373 -11.66 -29.51 3.59
C GLU A 373 -10.32 -29.62 2.88
N THR A 374 -10.32 -29.58 1.55
CA THR A 374 -9.09 -29.65 0.75
C THR A 374 -9.06 -28.59 -0.36
N VAL A 375 -7.84 -28.13 -0.65
CA VAL A 375 -7.46 -27.29 -1.79
C VAL A 375 -6.02 -27.66 -2.15
N PRO A 376 -5.61 -27.62 -3.43
CA PRO A 376 -4.20 -27.79 -3.77
C PRO A 376 -3.35 -26.66 -3.18
N GLY A 377 -2.14 -26.99 -2.75
CA GLY A 377 -1.19 -26.01 -2.20
C GLY A 377 -0.66 -25.05 -3.27
N GLU A 378 -0.57 -25.50 -4.52
CA GLU A 378 -0.15 -24.70 -5.68
C GLU A 378 -1.22 -24.73 -6.77
N VAL A 379 -1.47 -23.56 -7.37
CA VAL A 379 -2.45 -23.36 -8.43
C VAL A 379 -1.76 -22.66 -9.60
N TRP A 380 -1.86 -23.27 -10.77
CA TRP A 380 -1.32 -22.73 -12.01
C TRP A 380 -2.28 -21.69 -12.59
N TYR A 381 -1.71 -20.59 -13.10
CA TYR A 381 -2.48 -19.62 -13.90
C TYR A 381 -3.12 -20.29 -15.12
N ASP A 382 -4.23 -19.72 -15.58
CA ASP A 382 -4.99 -20.17 -16.76
C ASP A 382 -5.37 -21.67 -16.72
N ASN A 383 -5.69 -22.15 -15.52
CA ASN A 383 -6.08 -23.54 -15.28
C ASN A 383 -7.28 -23.60 -14.33
N THR A 384 -7.79 -24.80 -14.10
CA THR A 384 -8.81 -25.06 -13.09
C THR A 384 -8.27 -25.92 -11.97
N PHE A 385 -8.84 -25.76 -10.78
CA PHE A 385 -8.49 -26.56 -9.62
C PHE A 385 -9.73 -26.84 -8.77
N ASP A 386 -9.67 -27.94 -8.02
CA ASP A 386 -10.77 -28.40 -7.20
C ASP A 386 -10.62 -27.97 -5.74
N VAL A 387 -11.75 -27.60 -5.14
CA VAL A 387 -11.89 -27.36 -3.70
C VAL A 387 -12.98 -28.27 -3.18
N THR A 388 -12.68 -29.03 -2.12
CA THR A 388 -13.67 -29.89 -1.46
C THR A 388 -14.18 -29.27 -0.18
N LEU A 389 -15.48 -29.42 0.05
CA LEU A 389 -16.17 -29.10 1.29
C LEU A 389 -16.32 -30.40 2.11
N PRO A 390 -16.30 -30.36 3.45
CA PRO A 390 -16.51 -31.54 4.27
C PRO A 390 -17.85 -32.21 3.98
N ALA A 391 -17.84 -33.52 3.72
CA ALA A 391 -19.06 -34.26 3.39
C ALA A 391 -20.11 -34.24 4.53
N ASN A 392 -19.65 -34.17 5.78
CA ASN A 392 -20.49 -34.06 6.98
C ASN A 392 -20.66 -32.59 7.43
N GLY A 393 -20.28 -31.62 6.60
CA GLY A 393 -20.35 -30.19 6.91
C GLY A 393 -21.77 -29.62 6.75
N SER A 394 -22.03 -28.46 7.36
CA SER A 394 -23.33 -27.77 7.26
C SER A 394 -23.64 -27.18 5.88
N PHE A 395 -22.70 -27.24 4.94
CA PHE A 395 -22.82 -26.61 3.63
C PHE A 395 -22.45 -27.59 2.50
N ALA A 396 -23.30 -27.62 1.47
CA ALA A 396 -23.02 -28.27 0.19
C ALA A 396 -22.53 -27.24 -0.84
N ALA A 397 -21.92 -27.71 -1.93
CA ALA A 397 -21.45 -26.89 -3.05
C ALA A 397 -22.57 -26.02 -3.67
N THR A 398 -23.83 -26.44 -3.58
CA THR A 398 -24.99 -25.68 -4.04
C THR A 398 -25.25 -24.42 -3.22
N ALA A 399 -24.83 -24.37 -1.96
CA ALA A 399 -24.99 -23.20 -1.09
C ALA A 399 -23.93 -22.11 -1.33
N ILE A 400 -22.83 -22.44 -2.03
CA ILE A 400 -21.77 -21.49 -2.34
C ILE A 400 -22.19 -20.61 -3.51
N THR A 401 -22.12 -19.30 -3.29
CA THR A 401 -22.55 -18.25 -4.24
C THR A 401 -21.37 -17.50 -4.82
N THR A 402 -20.27 -17.35 -4.09
CA THR A 402 -19.04 -16.71 -4.57
C THR A 402 -17.79 -17.42 -4.08
N VAL A 403 -16.71 -17.31 -4.85
CA VAL A 403 -15.35 -17.72 -4.44
C VAL A 403 -14.45 -16.49 -4.53
N ARG A 404 -13.74 -16.19 -3.45
CA ARG A 404 -12.86 -15.01 -3.36
C ARG A 404 -11.44 -15.41 -3.06
N LEU A 405 -10.52 -14.84 -3.83
CA LEU A 405 -9.08 -14.99 -3.67
C LEU A 405 -8.53 -13.65 -3.17
N ILE A 406 -7.98 -13.63 -1.96
CA ILE A 406 -7.49 -12.41 -1.31
C ILE A 406 -6.00 -12.53 -1.02
N ARG A 407 -5.20 -11.60 -1.54
CA ARG A 407 -3.77 -11.53 -1.20
C ARG A 407 -3.63 -11.04 0.26
N PRO A 408 -2.83 -11.71 1.11
CA PRO A 408 -2.48 -11.16 2.41
C PRO A 408 -1.86 -9.77 2.25
N GLY A 409 -2.20 -8.86 3.15
CA GLY A 409 -1.65 -7.52 3.13
C GLY A 409 -0.22 -7.45 3.68
N SER A 410 0.50 -6.43 3.24
CA SER A 410 1.68 -5.87 3.90
C SER A 410 1.32 -4.43 4.23
N VAL A 411 1.34 -4.09 5.52
CA VAL A 411 0.62 -2.91 6.04
C VAL A 411 1.54 -2.05 6.88
N THR A 412 1.68 -0.78 6.51
CA THR A 412 2.34 0.25 7.32
C THR A 412 1.89 1.64 6.87
N HIS A 413 1.98 2.64 7.75
CA HIS A 413 1.74 4.05 7.41
C HIS A 413 0.44 4.32 6.63
N SER A 414 -0.68 3.72 7.07
CA SER A 414 -2.05 3.88 6.49
C SER A 414 -2.29 3.14 5.16
N LEU A 415 -1.27 2.43 4.69
CA LEU A 415 -1.26 1.81 3.38
C LEU A 415 -1.16 0.29 3.50
N ASN A 416 -1.89 -0.38 2.60
CA ASN A 416 -1.79 -1.81 2.38
C ASN A 416 -1.32 -2.02 0.94
N PHE A 417 -0.08 -2.47 0.79
CA PHE A 417 0.61 -2.51 -0.51
C PHE A 417 0.30 -3.77 -1.32
N ASP A 418 -0.16 -4.83 -0.66
CA ASP A 418 -0.41 -6.13 -1.30
C ASP A 418 -1.90 -6.48 -1.43
N GLN A 419 -2.75 -6.04 -0.49
CA GLN A 419 -4.11 -6.57 -0.44
C GLN A 419 -4.88 -6.25 -1.72
N ARG A 420 -5.29 -7.34 -2.37
CA ARG A 420 -6.27 -7.34 -3.44
C ARG A 420 -7.25 -8.47 -3.24
N MET A 421 -8.50 -8.25 -3.62
CA MET A 421 -9.55 -9.26 -3.65
C MET A 421 -10.02 -9.48 -5.09
N LEU A 422 -10.03 -10.73 -5.51
CA LEU A 422 -10.58 -11.18 -6.79
C LEU A 422 -11.74 -12.14 -6.54
N GLU A 423 -12.81 -11.99 -7.32
CA GLU A 423 -13.85 -13.00 -7.42
C GLU A 423 -13.50 -13.95 -8.56
N LEU A 424 -13.49 -15.25 -8.26
CA LEU A 424 -13.17 -16.30 -9.23
C LEU A 424 -14.44 -16.95 -9.74
N SER A 425 -14.46 -17.26 -11.03
CA SER A 425 -15.51 -18.10 -11.59
C SER A 425 -15.32 -19.55 -11.15
N PHE A 426 -16.44 -20.26 -10.97
CA PHE A 426 -16.41 -21.65 -10.56
C PHE A 426 -17.64 -22.41 -11.07
N SER A 427 -17.53 -23.73 -11.09
CA SER A 427 -18.61 -24.67 -11.36
C SER A 427 -18.70 -25.70 -10.23
N ARG A 428 -19.83 -26.41 -10.13
CA ARG A 428 -20.08 -27.40 -9.08
C ARG A 428 -19.86 -28.79 -9.67
N VAL A 429 -19.07 -29.61 -8.98
CA VAL A 429 -18.75 -30.98 -9.39
C VAL A 429 -19.28 -31.91 -8.30
N GLY A 430 -20.55 -32.29 -8.39
CA GLY A 430 -21.22 -33.04 -7.32
C GLY A 430 -21.62 -32.18 -6.12
N SER A 431 -21.92 -32.82 -4.99
CA SER A 431 -22.48 -32.16 -3.81
C SER A 431 -21.47 -31.39 -2.97
N HIS A 432 -20.18 -31.73 -3.05
CA HIS A 432 -19.15 -31.24 -2.12
C HIS A 432 -17.87 -30.75 -2.80
N THR A 433 -17.88 -30.59 -4.12
CA THR A 433 -16.69 -30.10 -4.84
C THR A 433 -17.05 -28.90 -5.71
N LEU A 434 -16.19 -27.89 -5.67
CA LEU A 434 -16.19 -26.76 -6.58
C LEU A 434 -14.97 -26.88 -7.49
N ARG A 435 -15.17 -26.66 -8.80
CA ARG A 435 -14.08 -26.47 -9.75
C ARG A 435 -13.94 -25.00 -10.07
N ILE A 436 -12.83 -24.41 -9.64
CA ILE A 436 -12.57 -22.97 -9.70
C ILE A 436 -11.63 -22.70 -10.86
N ALA A 437 -11.87 -21.63 -11.62
CA ALA A 437 -10.92 -21.11 -12.59
C ALA A 437 -9.89 -20.22 -11.88
N ALA A 438 -8.61 -20.54 -12.05
CA ALA A 438 -7.51 -19.71 -11.58
C ALA A 438 -7.45 -18.38 -12.38
N PRO A 439 -6.82 -17.33 -11.83
CA PRO A 439 -6.53 -16.12 -12.60
C PRO A 439 -5.79 -16.43 -13.90
N ALA A 440 -6.01 -15.65 -14.95
CA ALA A 440 -5.44 -15.94 -16.26
C ALA A 440 -3.91 -15.79 -16.29
N ASN A 441 -3.36 -14.89 -15.46
CA ASN A 441 -1.93 -14.62 -15.40
C ASN A 441 -1.56 -13.82 -14.14
N GLY A 442 -0.26 -13.60 -13.95
CA GLY A 442 0.26 -12.83 -12.82
C GLY A 442 -0.12 -11.34 -12.82
N ASN A 443 -0.53 -10.74 -13.95
CA ASN A 443 -0.96 -9.33 -13.94
C ASN A 443 -2.30 -9.17 -13.22
N GLU A 444 -3.23 -10.13 -13.39
CA GLU A 444 -4.48 -10.16 -12.63
C GLU A 444 -4.23 -10.41 -11.14
N ALA A 445 -3.36 -11.39 -10.85
CA ALA A 445 -3.00 -11.78 -9.49
C ALA A 445 -1.49 -12.08 -9.41
N PRO A 446 -0.65 -11.14 -8.94
CA PRO A 446 0.80 -11.34 -8.86
C PRO A 446 1.19 -12.64 -8.17
N PRO A 447 2.29 -13.31 -8.54
CA PRO A 447 2.70 -14.57 -7.93
C PRO A 447 2.83 -14.46 -6.41
N GLY A 448 2.55 -15.56 -5.71
CA GLY A 448 2.64 -15.63 -4.24
C GLY A 448 1.45 -16.32 -3.59
N TYR A 449 1.35 -16.17 -2.27
CA TYR A 449 0.30 -16.78 -1.47
C TYR A 449 -0.98 -15.95 -1.45
N TYR A 450 -2.10 -16.64 -1.49
CA TYR A 450 -3.45 -16.08 -1.42
C TYR A 450 -4.30 -16.86 -0.43
N MET A 451 -5.17 -16.14 0.26
CA MET A 451 -6.25 -16.69 1.07
C MET A 451 -7.44 -16.98 0.15
N LEU A 452 -7.80 -18.25 0.01
CA LEU A 452 -8.99 -18.68 -0.71
C LEU A 452 -10.17 -18.82 0.25
N PHE A 453 -11.25 -18.11 -0.06
CA PHE A 453 -12.51 -18.18 0.66
C PHE A 453 -13.61 -18.73 -0.26
N ILE A 454 -14.42 -19.66 0.26
CA ILE A 454 -15.72 -19.99 -0.33
C ILE A 454 -16.80 -19.28 0.48
N CYS A 455 -17.76 -18.66 -0.19
CA CYS A 455 -18.77 -17.86 0.51
C CYS A 455 -20.19 -18.29 0.13
N ALA A 456 -21.03 -18.38 1.15
CA ALA A 456 -22.46 -18.65 1.03
C ALA A 456 -23.27 -17.36 1.28
N GLY A 457 -24.59 -17.48 1.20
CA GLY A 457 -25.52 -16.38 1.42
C GLY A 457 -25.62 -15.43 0.22
N THR A 458 -26.52 -14.45 0.32
CA THR A 458 -26.72 -13.43 -0.71
C THR A 458 -25.39 -12.71 -0.98
N ASN A 459 -24.98 -12.63 -2.25
CA ASN A 459 -23.72 -12.01 -2.70
C ASN A 459 -22.45 -12.52 -1.99
N GLY A 460 -22.48 -13.73 -1.43
CA GLY A 460 -21.33 -14.32 -0.74
C GLY A 460 -20.99 -13.65 0.58
N THR A 461 -22.00 -13.17 1.31
CA THR A 461 -21.82 -12.43 2.56
C THR A 461 -21.37 -13.27 3.75
N LEU A 462 -21.46 -14.61 3.66
CA LEU A 462 -21.05 -15.55 4.69
C LEU A 462 -19.81 -16.35 4.25
N PRO A 463 -18.59 -15.86 4.55
CA PRO A 463 -17.35 -16.49 4.10
C PRO A 463 -16.91 -17.65 5.00
N SER A 464 -16.15 -18.59 4.44
CA SER A 464 -15.43 -19.62 5.19
C SER A 464 -14.26 -19.04 5.99
N GLU A 465 -13.59 -19.86 6.81
CA GLU A 465 -12.17 -19.64 7.07
C GLU A 465 -11.37 -19.93 5.79
N ALA A 466 -10.29 -19.19 5.57
CA ALA A 466 -9.46 -19.35 4.38
C ALA A 466 -8.61 -20.61 4.41
N LYS A 467 -8.30 -21.11 3.21
CA LYS A 467 -7.11 -21.94 2.98
C LYS A 467 -6.13 -21.20 2.10
N PHE A 468 -4.84 -21.38 2.36
CA PHE A 468 -3.81 -20.78 1.53
C PHE A 468 -3.60 -21.58 0.26
N VAL A 469 -3.48 -20.87 -0.86
CA VAL A 469 -3.01 -21.39 -2.15
C VAL A 469 -1.87 -20.50 -2.65
N ARG A 470 -0.89 -21.09 -3.32
CA ARG A 470 0.19 -20.35 -3.98
C ARG A 470 -0.07 -20.30 -5.48
N LEU A 471 -0.14 -19.11 -6.06
CA LEU A 471 -0.20 -18.95 -7.50
C LEU A 471 1.19 -19.07 -8.11
N VAL A 472 1.30 -19.91 -9.14
CA VAL A 472 2.56 -20.24 -9.83
C VAL A 472 2.38 -20.19 -11.35
N SER A 473 3.42 -19.76 -12.06
CA SER A 473 3.47 -19.77 -13.54
C SER A 473 3.97 -21.12 -14.05
N SER A 474 3.38 -21.62 -15.14
CA SER A 474 3.81 -22.85 -15.85
C SER A 474 5.19 -22.72 -16.50
N THR A 475 5.68 -21.50 -16.66
CA THR A 475 7.05 -21.24 -17.10
C THR A 475 8.00 -21.40 -15.91
N SER A 476 8.78 -22.48 -15.91
CA SER A 476 10.01 -22.57 -15.12
C SER A 476 10.85 -21.29 -15.32
N PRO A 477 11.57 -20.79 -14.29
CA PRO A 477 12.47 -19.64 -14.40
C PRO A 477 13.37 -19.65 -15.63
#